data_AF-A0AAW4FL46-F1
#
_entry.id   AF-A0AAW4FL46-F1
#
_cell.length_a   1.000
_cell.length_b   1.000
_cell.length_c   1.000
_cell.angle_alpha   90.00
_cell.angle_beta   90.00
_cell.angle_gamma   90.00
#
_symmetry.space_group_name_H-M   'P 1'
#
loop_
_entity.id
_entity.type
_entity.pdbx_description
1 polymer ?
#
loop_
_entity_poly.entity_id
_entity_poly.type
_entity_poly.pdbx_seq_one_letter_code
_entity_poly.pdbx_strand_id
1 'polypeptide(L)' 'MTRDIRSSTFYVLEQHDASSPTDALPVSFEEAFEQAKKLTASGRAVHVLYTDDATQMQLTRFAEAGIRTSLAPQG' A
#
# COMPACT_ATOMS: atom_id res chain seq x y z
N MET A 1 7.66 7.72 27.54
CA MET A 1 7.80 7.91 26.08
C MET A 1 7.22 6.67 25.42
N THR A 2 5.92 6.69 25.17
CA THR A 2 5.17 5.55 24.63
C THR A 2 5.40 5.54 23.13
N ARG A 3 6.28 4.63 22.65
CA ARG A 3 6.46 4.39 21.22
C ARG A 3 5.33 3.46 20.76
N ASP A 4 4.09 3.94 20.86
CA ASP A 4 2.89 3.33 20.27
C ASP A 4 2.90 3.59 18.76
N ILE A 5 3.79 2.94 18.02
CA ILE A 5 3.89 3.15 16.58
C ILE A 5 4.43 1.91 15.88
N ARG A 6 3.73 0.78 16.03
CA ARG A 6 3.74 -0.26 14.98
C ARG A 6 2.83 0.21 13.83
N SER A 7 3.18 1.35 13.23
CA SER A 7 2.43 1.87 12.09
C SER A 7 2.86 1.07 10.87
N SER A 8 2.00 0.16 10.43
CA SER A 8 2.18 -0.58 9.19
C SER A 8 2.42 0.42 8.05
N THR A 9 3.53 0.24 7.34
CA THR A 9 3.91 1.15 6.26
C THR A 9 3.47 0.56 4.93
N PHE A 10 2.83 1.38 4.11
CA PHE A 10 2.35 1.00 2.79
C PHE A 10 2.94 1.90 1.71
N TYR A 11 3.08 1.36 0.50
CA TYR A 11 3.56 2.08 -0.67
C TYR A 11 2.59 1.81 -1.81
N VAL A 12 2.05 2.87 -2.42
CA VAL A 12 1.11 2.75 -3.53
C VAL A 12 1.86 2.94 -4.85
N LEU A 13 1.89 1.91 -5.68
CA LEU A 13 2.56 1.89 -6.98
C LEU A 13 1.54 1.81 -8.10
N GLU A 14 1.76 2.57 -9.17
CA GLU A 14 1.00 2.44 -10.40
C GLU A 14 1.68 1.42 -11.31
N GLN A 15 0.96 0.41 -11.80
CA GLN A 15 1.56 -0.67 -12.59
C GLN A 15 2.16 -0.19 -13.92
N HIS A 16 1.69 0.94 -14.44
CA HIS A 16 2.20 1.56 -15.66
C HIS A 16 3.41 2.46 -15.43
N ASP A 17 3.70 2.82 -14.19
CA ASP A 17 4.88 3.61 -13.84
C ASP A 17 5.96 2.63 -13.38
N ALA A 18 6.85 2.28 -14.32
CA ALA A 18 8.01 1.43 -14.06
C ALA A 18 9.10 2.14 -13.23
N SER A 19 8.77 3.30 -12.66
CA SER A 19 9.63 4.02 -11.73
C SER A 19 9.63 3.25 -10.42
N SER A 20 10.82 2.80 -10.03
CA SER A 20 11.10 1.92 -8.89
C SER A 20 10.24 2.20 -7.65
N PRO A 21 9.99 1.20 -6.78
CA PRO A 21 9.33 1.40 -5.49
C PRO A 21 9.98 2.48 -4.59
N THR A 22 11.19 2.93 -4.94
CA THR A 22 11.93 4.05 -4.37
C THR A 22 11.26 5.43 -4.53
N ASP A 23 10.43 5.63 -5.55
CA ASP A 23 9.69 6.89 -5.74
C ASP A 23 8.36 6.93 -4.97
N ALA A 24 7.88 5.78 -4.50
CA ALA A 24 6.67 5.72 -3.70
C ALA A 24 6.94 6.15 -2.26
N LEU A 25 6.18 7.14 -1.79
CA LEU A 25 6.28 7.61 -0.42
C LEU A 25 5.64 6.58 0.54
N PRO A 26 6.30 6.30 1.68
CA PRO A 26 5.69 5.50 2.73
C PRO A 26 4.50 6.25 3.32
N VAL A 27 3.33 5.62 3.29
CA VAL A 27 2.07 6.18 3.79
C VAL A 27 1.37 5.21 4.74
N SER A 28 0.40 5.75 5.49
CA SER A 28 -0.43 4.97 6.42
C SER A 28 -1.43 4.09 5.65
N PHE A 29 -2.05 3.11 6.34
CA PHE A 29 -3.09 2.27 5.73
C PHE A 29 -4.23 3.09 5.10
N GLU A 30 -4.77 4.07 5.82
CA GLU A 30 -5.93 4.85 5.37
C GLU A 30 -5.59 5.63 4.10
N GLU A 31 -4.45 6.33 4.10
CA GLU A 31 -3.94 7.07 2.94
C GLU A 31 -3.68 6.14 1.75
N ALA A 32 -3.02 5.00 1.97
CA ALA A 32 -2.76 4.01 0.93
C ALA A 32 -4.06 3.46 0.33
N PHE A 33 -5.06 3.18 1.18
CA PHE A 33 -6.34 2.64 0.76
C PHE A 33 -7.14 3.65 -0.06
N GLU A 34 -7.22 4.90 0.40
CA GLU A 34 -7.91 5.97 -0.35
C GLU A 34 -7.22 6.25 -1.69
N GLN A 35 -5.89 6.34 -1.70
CA GLN A 35 -5.13 6.61 -2.92
C GLN A 35 -5.26 5.46 -3.92
N ALA A 36 -5.10 4.21 -3.47
CA ALA A 36 -5.24 3.05 -4.32
C ALA A 36 -6.67 2.89 -4.86
N LYS A 37 -7.70 3.19 -4.05
CA LYS A 37 -9.09 3.24 -4.54
C LYS A 37 -9.31 4.30 -5.59
N LYS A 38 -8.80 5.52 -5.38
CA LYS A 38 -8.95 6.64 -6.32
C LYS A 38 -8.30 6.34 -7.67
N LEU A 39 -7.09 5.77 -7.64
CA LEU A 39 -6.36 5.36 -8.84
C LEU A 39 -7.08 4.22 -9.57
N THR A 40 -7.53 3.20 -8.85
CA THR A 40 -8.32 2.08 -9.42
C THR A 40 -9.64 2.56 -10.02
N ALA A 41 -10.35 3.47 -9.35
CA ALA A 41 -11.57 4.10 -9.86
C ALA A 41 -11.32 4.94 -11.11
N SER A 42 -10.11 5.47 -11.28
CA SER A 42 -9.68 6.19 -12.48
C SER A 42 -9.25 5.26 -13.62
N GLY A 43 -9.41 3.93 -13.46
CA GLY A 43 -9.03 2.92 -14.45
C GLY A 43 -7.54 2.60 -14.48
N ARG A 44 -6.76 3.09 -13.50
CA ARG A 44 -5.33 2.80 -13.40
C ARG A 44 -5.11 1.51 -12.62
N ALA A 45 -4.22 0.65 -13.10
CA ALA A 45 -3.83 -0.54 -12.38
C ALA A 45 -2.86 -0.17 -11.26
N VAL A 46 -3.20 -0.54 -10.03
CA VAL A 46 -2.45 -0.19 -8.81
C VAL A 46 -1.94 -1.46 -8.13
N HIS A 47 -0.77 -1.33 -7.53
CA HIS A 47 -0.15 -2.35 -6.69
C HIS A 47 0.28 -1.72 -5.37
N VAL A 48 -0.12 -2.29 -4.24
CA VAL A 48 0.22 -1.76 -2.91
C VAL A 48 1.27 -2.66 -2.25
N LEU A 49 2.46 -2.13 -1.97
CA LEU A 49 3.44 -2.82 -1.15
C LEU A 49 3.21 -2.54 0.32
N TYR A 50 3.48 -3.52 1.18
CA TYR A 50 3.34 -3.39 2.62
C TYR A 50 4.55 -3.97 3.37
N THR A 51 4.85 -3.45 4.55
CA THR A 51 5.86 -4.04 5.46
C THR A 51 5.24 -5.12 6.35
N ASP A 52 6.07 -5.97 6.96
CA ASP A 52 5.62 -7.12 7.80
C ASP A 52 4.69 -6.71 8.96
N ASP A 53 4.71 -5.44 9.35
CA ASP A 53 3.79 -4.85 10.32
C ASP A 53 2.32 -4.74 9.83
N ALA A 54 2.02 -5.03 8.56
CA ALA A 54 0.65 -4.99 8.03
C ALA A 54 -0.22 -6.10 8.60
N THR A 55 -1.35 -5.70 9.18
CA THR A 55 -2.31 -6.65 9.74
C THR A 55 -3.13 -7.34 8.65
N GLN A 56 -3.53 -8.59 8.92
CA GLN A 56 -4.41 -9.33 8.01
C GLN A 56 -5.71 -8.57 7.68
N MET A 57 -6.26 -7.82 8.63
CA MET A 57 -7.46 -7.01 8.41
C MET A 57 -7.24 -5.93 7.34
N GLN A 58 -6.09 -5.24 7.35
CA GLN A 58 -5.73 -4.24 6.34
C GLN A 58 -5.55 -4.88 4.96
N LEU A 59 -4.90 -6.05 4.89
CA LEU A 59 -4.71 -6.79 3.64
C LEU A 59 -6.04 -7.24 3.04
N THR A 60 -6.96 -7.75 3.87
CA THR A 60 -8.30 -8.13 3.44
C THR A 60 -9.06 -6.93 2.85
N ARG A 61 -8.96 -5.74 3.45
CA ARG A 61 -9.60 -4.53 2.91
C ARG A 61 -9.13 -4.21 1.50
N PHE A 62 -7.82 -4.30 1.23
CA PHE A 62 -7.30 -4.11 -0.12
C PHE A 62 -7.84 -5.17 -1.09
N ALA A 63 -7.86 -6.44 -0.70
CA ALA A 63 -8.38 -7.52 -1.52
C ALA A 63 -9.88 -7.35 -1.84
N GLU A 64 -10.69 -6.93 -0.86
CA GLU A 64 -12.13 -6.61 -1.05
C GLU A 64 -12.34 -5.47 -2.05
N ALA A 65 -11.43 -4.50 -2.09
CA ALA A 65 -11.43 -3.41 -3.05
C ALA A 65 -10.85 -3.80 -4.42
N GLY A 66 -10.45 -5.06 -4.62
CA GLY A 66 -9.81 -5.54 -5.84
C GLY A 66 -8.38 -5.03 -6.04
N ILE A 67 -7.76 -4.50 -5.00
CA ILE A 67 -6.41 -3.93 -5.04
C ILE A 67 -5.40 -5.03 -4.72
N ARG A 68 -4.41 -5.19 -5.61
CA ARG A 68 -3.34 -6.17 -5.41
C ARG A 68 -2.34 -5.66 -4.37
N THR A 69 -2.01 -6.50 -3.41
CA THR A 69 -1.00 -6.23 -2.39
C THR A 69 0.17 -7.20 -2.48
N SER A 70 1.36 -6.78 -2.10
CA SER A 70 2.53 -7.67 -1.92
C SER A 70 3.47 -7.16 -0.85
N LEU A 71 4.27 -8.04 -0.27
CA LEU A 71 5.27 -7.65 0.71
C LEU A 71 6.35 -6.81 0.02
N ALA A 72 6.71 -5.68 0.60
CA ALA A 72 7.82 -4.86 0.12
C ALA A 72 9.13 -5.68 0.18
N PRO A 73 10.01 -5.59 -0.83
CA PRO A 73 11.29 -6.28 -0.80
C PRO A 73 12.09 -5.80 0.40
N GLN A 74 12.40 -6.73 1.30
CA GLN A 74 13.22 -6.49 2.48
C GLN A 74 14.67 -6.62 1.99
N GLY A 75 15.31 -5.48 1.72
CA GLY A 75 16.71 -5.42 1.27
C GLY A 75 17.67 -6.01 2.29
#